data_AF-A0A9N8Z6P7-F1
#
_entry.id   AF-A0A9N8Z6P7-F1
#
_cell.length_a   1.000
_cell.length_b   1.000
_cell.length_c   1.000
_cell.angle_alpha   90.00
_cell.angle_beta   90.00
_cell.angle_gamma   90.00
#
_symmetry.space_group_name_H-M   'P 1'
#
loop_
_entity.id
_entity.type
_entity.pdbx_description
1 polymer ?
#
loop_
_entity_poly.entity_id
_entity_poly.type
_entity_poly.pdbx_seq_one_letter_code
_entity_poly.pdbx_strand_id
1 'polypeptide(L)'
;MAIILSPKSKAPPFTIETRVILPENMKLKPLPIPGANYTQPSLEEDEDDEISDEESARKVPKNFRSPRSTILNAKKVKKISSKKSKINEEEEEIDLDDESEESEESCENNLINPRRIRLRANYKKFWDENILKPNFDMLENDFLRWCRGTKLTKFYNCLKDIHWKELIHLNHKQLKKLGVERLASRNVFLRGFKYARIALEEEMSKTSSDKYTEKYGLGELQKKLTRQREERYEQHHVKIDEYARERRMKQGDSNSNYMSSPSIMTLGIQNILKNRSKKGQNSEIDSKKKKFMIKPVKEKSIGQGRMGVRRVGRW
;
A
#
# COMPACT_ATOMS: atom_id res chain seq x y z
N MET A 1 -49.21 25.45 4.42
CA MET A 1 -48.51 24.70 5.49
C MET A 1 -47.24 25.47 5.83
N ALA A 2 -47.20 26.14 6.98
CA ALA A 2 -46.06 26.92 7.43
C ALA A 2 -45.15 26.03 8.30
N ILE A 3 -43.88 25.90 7.90
CA ILE A 3 -42.87 25.15 8.65
C ILE A 3 -42.27 26.10 9.69
N ILE A 4 -42.63 25.89 10.96
CA ILE A 4 -42.05 26.59 12.11
C ILE A 4 -40.73 25.89 12.45
N LEU A 5 -39.60 26.56 12.23
CA LEU A 5 -38.28 26.10 12.63
C LEU A 5 -38.00 26.51 14.08
N SER A 6 -37.89 25.55 14.99
CA SER A 6 -37.50 25.77 16.39
C SER A 6 -36.03 26.21 16.53
N PRO A 7 -35.72 27.12 17.47
CA PRO A 7 -34.36 27.60 17.68
C PRO A 7 -33.51 26.63 18.52
N LYS A 8 -32.22 26.65 18.20
CA LYS A 8 -31.12 25.85 18.72
C LYS A 8 -30.98 25.99 20.25
N SER A 9 -30.90 24.85 20.95
CA SER A 9 -30.57 24.80 22.37
C SER A 9 -29.09 25.17 22.59
N LYS A 10 -28.86 26.18 23.43
CA LYS A 10 -27.55 26.50 24.02
C LYS A 10 -27.32 25.57 25.21
N ALA A 11 -26.64 24.45 25.00
CA ALA A 11 -26.07 23.70 26.11
C ALA A 11 -24.77 24.37 26.58
N PRO A 12 -24.55 24.57 27.89
CA PRO A 12 -23.30 25.09 28.42
C PRO A 12 -22.16 24.06 28.28
N PRO A 13 -20.90 24.51 28.13
CA PRO A 13 -19.75 23.63 28.05
C PRO A 13 -19.54 22.92 29.39
N PHE A 14 -19.59 21.59 29.38
CA PHE A 14 -19.22 20.79 30.54
C PHE A 14 -17.70 20.60 30.55
N THR A 15 -17.04 21.20 31.54
CA THR A 15 -15.64 20.94 31.88
C THR A 15 -15.56 19.60 32.61
N ILE A 16 -14.94 18.60 31.99
CA ILE A 16 -14.66 17.31 32.64
C ILE A 16 -13.33 17.47 33.36
N GLU A 17 -13.35 17.64 34.69
CA GLU A 17 -12.15 17.52 35.52
C GLU A 17 -11.71 16.04 35.55
N THR A 18 -10.75 15.68 34.70
CA THR A 18 -10.09 14.37 34.78
C THR A 18 -9.14 14.38 35.98
N ARG A 19 -9.63 13.97 37.15
CA ARG A 19 -8.77 13.60 38.29
C ARG A 19 -8.16 12.22 38.01
N VAL A 20 -6.90 12.22 37.61
CA VAL A 20 -6.10 11.00 37.49
C VAL A 20 -5.75 10.54 38.90
N ILE A 21 -6.50 9.57 39.41
CA ILE A 21 -6.18 8.88 40.67
C ILE A 21 -5.08 7.87 40.34
N LEU A 22 -3.83 8.23 40.64
CA LEU A 22 -2.69 7.31 40.59
C LEU A 22 -2.70 6.43 41.86
N PRO A 23 -2.68 5.09 41.73
CA PRO A 23 -2.64 4.21 42.89
C PRO A 23 -1.29 4.33 43.63
N GLU A 24 -1.37 4.60 44.92
CA GLU A 24 -0.27 4.99 45.82
C GLU A 24 0.79 3.89 46.11
N ASN A 25 0.66 2.71 45.49
CA ASN A 25 1.38 1.51 45.92
C ASN A 25 2.33 0.89 44.87
N MET A 26 2.66 1.60 43.78
CA MET A 26 3.64 1.09 42.81
C MET A 26 5.07 1.36 43.27
N LYS A 27 5.65 0.39 43.99
CA LYS A 27 7.11 0.29 44.20
C LYS A 27 7.79 0.10 42.83
N LEU A 28 8.32 1.19 42.28
CA LEU A 28 9.15 1.16 41.07
C LEU A 28 10.41 0.35 41.36
N LYS A 29 10.55 -0.80 40.68
CA LYS A 29 11.83 -1.51 40.63
C LYS A 29 12.83 -0.64 39.84
N PRO A 30 14.06 -0.44 40.34
CA PRO A 30 15.08 0.30 39.60
C PRO A 30 15.39 -0.39 38.28
N LEU A 31 15.36 0.38 37.19
CA LEU A 31 15.75 -0.10 35.87
C LEU A 31 17.27 -0.37 35.84
N PRO A 32 17.72 -1.45 35.19
CA PRO A 32 19.13 -1.75 35.06
C PRO A 32 19.83 -0.66 34.24
N ILE A 33 20.94 -0.14 34.78
CA ILE A 33 21.80 0.84 34.13
C ILE A 33 22.54 0.11 33.00
N PRO A 34 22.42 0.53 31.73
CA PRO A 34 23.16 -0.06 30.63
C PRO A 34 24.59 0.46 30.66
N GLY A 35 25.52 -0.36 31.15
CA GLY A 35 26.94 -0.03 31.10
C GLY A 35 27.77 -0.59 32.25
N ALA A 36 27.91 -1.91 32.32
CA ALA A 36 29.08 -2.54 32.93
C ALA A 36 29.16 -4.00 32.49
N ASN A 37 30.33 -4.37 31.98
CA ASN A 37 30.89 -5.73 31.85
C ASN A 37 30.49 -6.52 30.60
N TYR A 38 31.20 -6.22 29.51
CA TYR A 38 31.60 -7.25 28.55
C TYR A 38 32.56 -8.22 29.26
N THR A 39 32.02 -9.34 29.73
CA THR A 39 32.81 -10.53 30.02
C THR A 39 32.87 -11.35 28.74
N GLN A 40 34.07 -11.57 28.22
CA GLN A 40 34.29 -12.42 27.04
C GLN A 40 33.76 -13.84 27.33
N PRO A 41 33.05 -14.49 26.40
CA PRO A 41 32.82 -15.92 26.50
C PRO A 41 34.14 -16.64 26.24
N SER A 42 34.61 -17.40 27.23
CA SER A 42 35.67 -18.37 27.02
C SER A 42 35.17 -19.43 26.05
N LEU A 43 36.01 -19.71 25.06
CA LEU A 43 35.92 -20.85 24.18
C LEU A 43 36.20 -22.10 25.04
N GLU A 44 35.14 -22.75 25.54
CA GLU A 44 35.25 -24.09 26.09
C GLU A 44 35.02 -25.09 24.95
N GLU A 45 35.96 -26.03 24.87
CA GLU A 45 36.04 -27.10 23.90
C GLU A 45 34.97 -28.13 24.24
N ASP A 46 33.98 -28.33 23.34
CA ASP A 46 33.00 -29.38 23.49
C ASP A 46 33.64 -30.74 23.16
N GLU A 47 33.70 -31.59 24.19
CA GLU A 47 34.09 -32.99 24.14
C GLU A 47 33.09 -33.83 23.32
N ASP A 48 33.64 -34.80 22.60
CA ASP A 48 32.93 -35.79 21.79
C ASP A 48 32.12 -36.75 22.68
N ASP A 49 30.81 -36.52 22.81
CA ASP A 49 29.90 -37.51 23.41
C ASP A 49 29.42 -38.54 22.36
N GLU A 50 29.97 -39.75 22.50
CA GLU A 50 29.53 -41.00 21.88
C GLU A 50 28.03 -41.25 22.11
N ILE A 51 27.23 -41.20 21.05
CA ILE A 51 25.87 -41.75 21.07
C ILE A 51 25.96 -43.23 20.70
N SER A 52 25.79 -44.06 21.73
CA SER A 52 25.67 -45.50 21.68
C SER A 52 24.37 -45.95 20.97
N ASP A 53 24.54 -46.93 20.10
CA ASP A 53 23.47 -47.71 19.48
C ASP A 53 22.74 -48.54 20.54
N GLU A 54 21.47 -48.24 20.82
CA GLU A 54 20.60 -49.16 21.55
C GLU A 54 19.37 -49.58 20.72
N GLU A 55 19.51 -50.81 20.26
CA GLU A 55 18.60 -51.70 19.58
C GLU A 55 17.32 -51.95 20.41
N SER A 56 16.15 -51.55 19.92
CA SER A 56 14.88 -52.02 20.50
C SER A 56 13.95 -52.58 19.42
N ALA A 57 14.01 -53.91 19.32
CA ALA A 57 13.13 -54.74 18.52
C ALA A 57 11.66 -54.61 18.96
N ARG A 58 10.79 -54.15 18.06
CA ARG A 58 9.35 -54.41 18.15
C ARG A 58 8.87 -55.28 16.99
N LYS A 59 8.60 -56.54 17.34
CA LYS A 59 7.87 -57.54 16.58
C LYS A 59 6.47 -57.00 16.21
N VAL A 60 6.11 -57.06 14.93
CA VAL A 60 4.72 -56.96 14.47
C VAL A 60 4.41 -58.20 13.64
N PRO A 61 3.27 -58.88 13.89
CA PRO A 61 2.99 -60.19 13.32
C PRO A 61 2.56 -60.12 11.85
N LYS A 62 3.03 -61.14 11.12
CA LYS A 62 2.56 -61.56 9.81
C LYS A 62 1.14 -62.13 9.95
N ASN A 63 0.23 -61.71 9.06
CA ASN A 63 -0.74 -62.53 8.34
C ASN A 63 -1.92 -61.66 7.87
N PHE A 64 -2.06 -61.47 6.56
CA PHE A 64 -3.23 -61.96 5.83
C PHE A 64 -2.95 -61.88 4.33
N ARG A 65 -2.76 -63.07 3.78
CA ARG A 65 -2.58 -63.38 2.37
C ARG A 65 -3.99 -63.59 1.80
N SER A 66 -4.36 -62.87 0.74
CA SER A 66 -5.40 -63.31 -0.19
C SER A 66 -4.93 -63.06 -1.63
N PRO A 67 -5.10 -64.02 -2.55
CA PRO A 67 -4.54 -63.95 -3.89
C PRO A 67 -5.54 -63.34 -4.87
N ARG A 68 -5.08 -62.43 -5.73
CA ARG A 68 -5.76 -62.21 -7.02
C ARG A 68 -4.75 -61.86 -8.12
N SER A 69 -4.37 -62.91 -8.83
CA SER A 69 -4.00 -63.00 -10.25
C SER A 69 -3.55 -61.72 -10.97
N THR A 70 -2.25 -61.66 -11.23
CA THR A 70 -1.60 -61.46 -12.55
C THR A 70 -2.48 -60.95 -13.69
N ILE A 71 -2.21 -59.73 -14.19
CA ILE A 71 -1.92 -59.47 -15.61
C ILE A 71 -0.77 -58.46 -15.70
N LEU A 72 0.25 -58.87 -16.44
CA LEU A 72 1.50 -58.19 -16.74
C LEU A 72 1.26 -56.89 -17.52
N ASN A 73 1.95 -55.82 -17.13
CA ASN A 73 2.49 -54.84 -18.08
C ASN A 73 3.69 -54.14 -17.46
N ALA A 74 4.88 -54.62 -17.84
CA ALA A 74 6.15 -54.04 -17.48
C ALA A 74 6.37 -52.72 -18.23
N LYS A 75 6.23 -51.59 -17.53
CA LYS A 75 6.87 -50.32 -17.92
C LYS A 75 7.78 -49.85 -16.79
N LYS A 76 9.07 -50.12 -17.00
CA LYS A 76 10.27 -49.44 -16.49
C LYS A 76 9.97 -48.18 -15.65
N VAL A 77 9.88 -48.33 -14.33
CA VAL A 77 9.89 -47.20 -13.38
C VAL A 77 11.34 -46.99 -12.95
N LYS A 78 11.89 -45.82 -13.30
CA LYS A 78 13.17 -45.32 -12.79
C LYS A 78 13.08 -45.22 -11.26
N LYS A 79 14.02 -45.88 -10.57
CA LYS A 79 14.32 -45.65 -9.15
C LYS A 79 14.61 -44.16 -8.94
N ILE A 80 13.74 -43.48 -8.21
CA ILE A 80 14.07 -42.20 -7.58
C ILE A 80 14.35 -42.52 -6.12
N SER A 81 15.61 -42.39 -5.77
CA SER A 81 16.17 -42.49 -4.43
C SER A 81 15.46 -41.49 -3.50
N SER A 82 14.90 -42.01 -2.41
CA SER A 82 14.30 -41.24 -1.33
C SER A 82 15.40 -40.58 -0.51
N LYS A 83 15.68 -39.30 -0.78
CA LYS A 83 16.48 -38.45 0.11
C LYS A 83 15.60 -37.93 1.26
N LYS A 84 15.94 -38.47 2.43
CA LYS A 84 15.86 -37.93 3.79
C LYS A 84 15.61 -36.41 3.84
N SER A 85 14.43 -36.02 4.34
CA SER A 85 14.09 -34.64 4.67
C SER A 85 14.79 -34.22 5.95
N LYS A 86 15.84 -33.41 5.82
CA LYS A 86 16.40 -32.59 6.89
C LYS A 86 15.61 -31.29 6.85
N ILE A 87 14.83 -31.04 7.91
CA ILE A 87 14.06 -29.80 8.08
C ILE A 87 15.09 -28.74 8.45
N ASN A 88 15.52 -27.95 7.47
CA ASN A 88 16.16 -26.66 7.73
C ASN A 88 15.05 -25.64 8.02
N GLU A 89 15.10 -25.02 9.18
CA GLU A 89 14.51 -23.71 9.42
C GLU A 89 15.37 -22.68 8.67
N GLU A 90 15.20 -22.63 7.35
CA GLU A 90 15.66 -21.49 6.56
C GLU A 90 14.57 -20.42 6.67
N GLU A 91 14.96 -19.28 7.26
CA GLU A 91 14.24 -18.02 7.14
C GLU A 91 14.11 -17.71 5.65
N GLU A 92 12.96 -18.09 5.09
CA GLU A 92 12.61 -17.84 3.70
C GLU A 92 12.39 -16.32 3.57
N GLU A 93 13.50 -15.60 3.39
CA GLU A 93 13.53 -14.27 2.80
C GLU A 93 12.98 -14.43 1.38
N ILE A 94 11.65 -14.40 1.25
CA ILE A 94 10.99 -14.39 -0.03
C ILE A 94 11.29 -13.02 -0.63
N ASP A 95 12.36 -12.97 -1.42
CA ASP A 95 12.61 -11.93 -2.42
C ASP A 95 11.36 -11.87 -3.31
N LEU A 96 10.42 -11.02 -2.90
CA LEU A 96 9.26 -10.59 -3.68
C LEU A 96 9.75 -9.60 -4.73
N ASP A 97 10.69 -10.02 -5.57
CA ASP A 97 10.91 -9.45 -6.88
C ASP A 97 9.73 -9.88 -7.76
N ASP A 98 8.57 -9.26 -7.47
CA ASP A 98 7.37 -9.27 -8.31
C ASP A 98 7.56 -8.28 -9.47
N GLU A 99 8.76 -8.25 -10.06
CA GLU A 99 8.98 -7.82 -11.44
C GLU A 99 8.59 -8.98 -12.37
N SER A 100 7.36 -9.51 -12.20
CA SER A 100 6.66 -10.00 -13.37
C SER A 100 6.23 -8.76 -14.13
N GLU A 101 7.13 -8.26 -14.98
CA GLU A 101 6.73 -7.46 -16.13
C GLU A 101 5.60 -8.24 -16.78
N GLU A 102 4.37 -7.79 -16.53
CA GLU A 102 3.18 -8.27 -17.21
C GLU A 102 3.49 -8.05 -18.68
N SER A 103 3.83 -9.13 -19.39
CA SER A 103 3.82 -9.16 -20.83
C SER A 103 2.38 -8.90 -21.25
N GLU A 104 2.04 -7.63 -21.39
CA GLU A 104 0.75 -7.13 -21.85
C GLU A 104 0.50 -7.48 -23.33
N GLU A 105 1.46 -8.11 -24.00
CA GLU A 105 1.39 -8.42 -25.43
C GLU A 105 0.96 -9.87 -25.68
N SER A 106 -0.05 -10.01 -26.55
CA SER A 106 -0.48 -11.26 -27.20
C SER A 106 -1.57 -12.09 -26.51
N CYS A 107 -2.72 -11.46 -26.22
CA CYS A 107 -4.00 -12.21 -26.24
C CYS A 107 -5.13 -11.51 -27.00
N GLU A 108 -4.77 -10.79 -28.07
CA GLU A 108 -5.64 -10.57 -29.22
C GLU A 108 -5.77 -11.92 -29.93
N ASN A 109 -6.82 -12.72 -29.75
CA ASN A 109 -7.90 -12.79 -30.74
C ASN A 109 -9.05 -13.73 -30.31
N ASN A 110 -9.09 -14.16 -29.04
CA ASN A 110 -10.17 -15.03 -28.57
C ASN A 110 -11.38 -14.20 -28.16
N LEU A 111 -12.28 -13.89 -29.11
CA LEU A 111 -13.61 -13.26 -28.93
C LEU A 111 -13.96 -13.01 -27.46
N ILE A 112 -13.44 -11.91 -26.91
CA ILE A 112 -13.44 -11.72 -25.48
C ILE A 112 -14.85 -11.32 -25.09
N ASN A 113 -15.55 -12.23 -24.42
CA ASN A 113 -16.88 -11.97 -23.90
C ASN A 113 -16.87 -10.63 -23.13
N PRO A 114 -17.60 -9.59 -23.59
CA PRO A 114 -17.52 -8.24 -23.03
C PRO A 114 -17.87 -8.21 -21.54
N ARG A 115 -18.64 -9.19 -21.06
CA ARG A 115 -18.93 -9.38 -19.64
C ARG A 115 -17.69 -9.73 -18.83
N ARG A 116 -16.77 -10.56 -19.35
CA ARG A 116 -15.50 -10.90 -18.67
C ARG A 116 -14.57 -9.68 -18.58
N ILE A 117 -14.51 -8.86 -19.63
CA ILE A 117 -13.72 -7.60 -19.62
C ILE A 117 -14.21 -6.69 -18.51
N ARG A 118 -15.52 -6.44 -18.44
CA ARG A 118 -16.11 -5.58 -17.39
C ARG A 118 -15.85 -6.12 -15.99
N LEU A 119 -15.95 -7.44 -15.79
CA LEU A 119 -15.67 -8.06 -14.48
C LEU A 119 -14.19 -7.96 -14.10
N ARG A 120 -13.26 -8.06 -15.05
CA ARG A 120 -11.83 -7.83 -14.81
C ARG A 120 -11.55 -6.37 -14.46
N ALA A 121 -12.11 -5.43 -15.22
CA ALA A 121 -11.96 -4.00 -14.96
C ALA A 121 -12.50 -3.61 -13.58
N ASN A 122 -13.68 -4.09 -13.20
CA ASN A 122 -14.26 -3.84 -11.87
C ASN A 122 -13.42 -4.45 -10.75
N TYR A 123 -12.84 -5.64 -10.98
CA TYR A 123 -11.95 -6.28 -10.01
C TYR A 123 -10.64 -5.51 -9.84
N LYS A 124 -10.02 -5.08 -10.95
CA LYS A 124 -8.81 -4.26 -10.93
C LYS A 124 -9.05 -2.94 -10.18
N LYS A 125 -10.13 -2.24 -10.54
CA LYS A 125 -10.54 -1.01 -9.86
C LYS A 125 -10.74 -1.22 -8.35
N PHE A 126 -11.42 -2.29 -7.96
CA PHE A 126 -11.59 -2.61 -6.54
C PHE A 126 -10.26 -2.85 -5.84
N TRP A 127 -9.34 -3.58 -6.49
CA TRP A 127 -8.02 -3.89 -5.96
C TRP A 127 -7.19 -2.62 -5.73
N ASP A 128 -7.17 -1.72 -6.72
CA ASP A 128 -6.41 -0.48 -6.65
C ASP A 128 -6.94 0.46 -5.56
N GLU A 129 -8.27 0.52 -5.40
CA GLU A 129 -8.93 1.43 -4.46
C GLU A 129 -8.92 0.91 -3.01
N ASN A 130 -8.94 -0.41 -2.78
CA ASN A 130 -9.18 -0.97 -1.44
C ASN A 130 -8.08 -1.92 -0.92
N ILE A 131 -7.23 -2.44 -1.81
CA ILE A 131 -6.16 -3.37 -1.44
C ILE A 131 -4.80 -2.68 -1.47
N LEU A 132 -4.48 -1.98 -2.56
CA LEU A 132 -3.25 -1.16 -2.64
C LEU A 132 -3.31 0.04 -1.69
N LYS A 133 -4.51 0.60 -1.51
CA LYS A 133 -4.81 1.62 -0.51
C LYS A 133 -5.80 1.03 0.48
N PRO A 134 -5.32 0.39 1.56
CA PRO A 134 -6.18 -0.32 2.50
C PRO A 134 -7.27 0.59 3.06
N ASN A 135 -8.52 0.21 2.83
CA ASN A 135 -9.66 0.90 3.43
C ASN A 135 -9.99 0.22 4.77
N PHE A 136 -9.46 0.77 5.87
CA PHE A 136 -9.62 0.21 7.22
C PHE A 136 -11.08 0.13 7.67
N ASP A 137 -11.91 1.10 7.28
CA ASP A 137 -13.36 1.09 7.57
C ASP A 137 -14.04 -0.15 6.98
N MET A 138 -13.63 -0.55 5.77
CA MET A 138 -14.17 -1.76 5.13
C MET A 138 -13.65 -3.05 5.78
N LEU A 139 -12.43 -3.06 6.31
CA LEU A 139 -11.89 -4.20 7.05
C LEU A 139 -12.56 -4.36 8.42
N GLU A 140 -12.87 -3.25 9.09
CA GLU A 140 -13.45 -3.23 10.43
C GLU A 140 -14.96 -3.47 10.43
N ASN A 141 -15.71 -2.69 9.65
CA ASN A 141 -17.17 -2.71 9.69
C ASN A 141 -17.79 -3.66 8.66
N ASP A 142 -17.10 -3.90 7.54
CA ASP A 142 -17.72 -4.43 6.32
C ASP A 142 -16.89 -5.57 5.68
N PHE A 143 -16.26 -6.41 6.50
CA PHE A 143 -15.29 -7.43 6.04
C PHE A 143 -15.85 -8.38 4.96
N LEU A 144 -17.15 -8.69 4.98
CA LEU A 144 -17.81 -9.47 3.94
C LEU A 144 -17.70 -8.79 2.56
N ARG A 145 -17.86 -7.46 2.51
CA ARG A 145 -17.73 -6.66 1.29
C ARG A 145 -16.29 -6.69 0.78
N TRP A 146 -15.32 -6.62 1.69
CA TRP A 146 -13.90 -6.79 1.36
C TRP A 146 -13.65 -8.16 0.71
N CYS A 147 -14.16 -9.26 1.31
CA CYS A 147 -14.07 -10.60 0.73
C CYS A 147 -14.78 -10.74 -0.62
N ARG A 148 -15.90 -10.04 -0.84
CA ARG A 148 -16.60 -10.05 -2.14
C ARG A 148 -15.76 -9.43 -3.24
N GLY A 149 -15.12 -8.31 -2.96
CA GLY A 149 -14.25 -7.63 -3.93
C GLY A 149 -13.03 -8.46 -4.32
N THR A 150 -12.45 -9.20 -3.38
CA THR A 150 -11.33 -10.13 -3.62
C THR A 150 -11.75 -11.52 -4.13
N LYS A 151 -13.07 -11.77 -4.30
CA LYS A 151 -13.65 -13.08 -4.67
C LYS A 151 -13.33 -14.21 -3.67
N LEU A 152 -13.16 -13.85 -2.40
CA LEU A 152 -12.88 -14.75 -1.28
C LEU A 152 -14.10 -14.94 -0.36
N THR A 153 -15.30 -14.58 -0.82
CA THR A 153 -16.56 -14.64 -0.05
C THR A 153 -16.82 -15.98 0.63
N LYS A 154 -16.37 -17.08 0.02
CA LYS A 154 -16.54 -18.44 0.55
C LYS A 154 -15.80 -18.69 1.87
N PHE A 155 -14.78 -17.90 2.19
CA PHE A 155 -14.00 -18.02 3.42
C PHE A 155 -14.43 -17.03 4.52
N TYR A 156 -15.45 -16.20 4.26
CA TYR A 156 -15.91 -15.21 5.23
C TYR A 156 -16.32 -15.85 6.56
N ASN A 157 -17.07 -16.96 6.51
CA ASN A 157 -17.54 -17.66 7.70
C ASN A 157 -16.40 -18.21 8.58
N CYS A 158 -15.21 -18.42 8.01
CA CYS A 158 -14.04 -18.91 8.71
C CYS A 158 -13.27 -17.81 9.46
N LEU A 159 -13.50 -16.54 9.09
CA LEU A 159 -12.69 -15.39 9.50
C LEU A 159 -13.50 -14.31 10.22
N LYS A 160 -14.84 -14.39 10.19
CA LYS A 160 -15.76 -13.38 10.75
C LYS A 160 -15.60 -13.14 12.26
N ASP A 161 -15.09 -14.12 12.99
CA ASP A 161 -14.99 -14.06 14.45
C ASP A 161 -13.62 -13.51 14.90
N ILE A 162 -12.72 -13.19 13.95
CA ILE A 162 -11.37 -12.69 14.22
C ILE A 162 -11.36 -11.19 14.01
N HIS A 163 -10.79 -10.46 14.97
CA HIS A 163 -10.63 -9.01 14.84
C HIS A 163 -9.69 -8.66 13.69
N TRP A 164 -10.00 -7.63 12.90
CA TRP A 164 -9.25 -7.31 11.69
C TRP A 164 -7.76 -7.02 11.94
N LYS A 165 -7.41 -6.44 13.10
CA LYS A 165 -6.01 -6.22 13.50
C LYS A 165 -5.24 -7.52 13.69
N GLU A 166 -5.88 -8.57 14.21
CA GLU A 166 -5.25 -9.88 14.33
C GLU A 166 -5.18 -10.58 12.97
N LEU A 167 -6.23 -10.39 12.16
CA LEU A 167 -6.36 -10.95 10.82
C LEU A 167 -5.17 -10.58 9.92
N ILE A 168 -4.73 -9.32 9.93
CA ILE A 168 -3.61 -8.84 9.09
C ILE A 168 -2.25 -9.42 9.49
N HIS A 169 -2.14 -10.00 10.69
CA HIS A 169 -0.92 -10.65 11.19
C HIS A 169 -0.94 -12.18 11.01
N LEU A 170 -1.97 -12.74 10.38
CA LEU A 170 -2.06 -14.17 10.17
C LEU A 170 -1.04 -14.66 9.13
N ASN A 171 -0.42 -15.80 9.42
CA ASN A 171 0.49 -16.52 8.54
C ASN A 171 -0.23 -17.59 7.68
N HIS A 172 0.47 -18.12 6.66
CA HIS A 172 -0.05 -19.22 5.82
C HIS A 172 -0.59 -20.42 6.63
N LYS A 173 0.16 -20.85 7.65
CA LYS A 173 -0.20 -21.99 8.50
C LYS A 173 -1.47 -21.70 9.31
N GLN A 174 -1.65 -20.47 9.81
CA GLN A 174 -2.83 -20.07 10.57
C GLN A 174 -4.07 -19.98 9.66
N LEU A 175 -3.95 -19.35 8.49
CA LEU A 175 -5.03 -19.30 7.51
C LEU A 175 -5.49 -20.71 7.07
N LYS A 176 -4.54 -21.65 6.93
CA LYS A 176 -4.87 -23.06 6.67
C LYS A 176 -5.65 -23.70 7.82
N LYS A 177 -5.22 -23.49 9.08
CA LYS A 177 -5.92 -24.00 10.27
C LYS A 177 -7.34 -23.43 10.40
N LEU A 178 -7.56 -22.20 9.96
CA LEU A 178 -8.87 -21.55 9.93
C LEU A 178 -9.78 -22.03 8.79
N GLY A 179 -9.30 -22.89 7.89
CA GLY A 179 -10.10 -23.47 6.79
C GLY A 179 -9.86 -22.85 5.42
N VAL A 180 -8.89 -21.96 5.26
CA VAL A 180 -8.46 -21.47 3.94
C VAL A 180 -7.48 -22.47 3.32
N GLU A 181 -8.01 -23.57 2.77
CA GLU A 181 -7.21 -24.70 2.28
C GLU A 181 -6.42 -24.40 1.00
N ARG A 182 -6.99 -23.59 0.08
CA ARG A 182 -6.37 -23.31 -1.22
C ARG A 182 -5.22 -22.32 -1.09
N LEU A 183 -4.05 -22.68 -1.60
CA LEU A 183 -2.84 -21.83 -1.56
C LEU A 183 -3.08 -20.47 -2.24
N ALA A 184 -3.63 -20.46 -3.46
CA ALA A 184 -3.93 -19.21 -4.17
C ALA A 184 -4.81 -18.24 -3.37
N SER A 185 -5.78 -18.75 -2.62
CA SER A 185 -6.65 -17.92 -1.77
C SER A 185 -5.91 -17.35 -0.56
N ARG A 186 -5.01 -18.14 0.06
CA ARG A 186 -4.13 -17.64 1.12
C ARG A 186 -3.20 -16.54 0.60
N ASN A 187 -2.62 -16.70 -0.59
CA ASN A 187 -1.73 -15.69 -1.18
C ASN A 187 -2.46 -14.36 -1.41
N VAL A 188 -3.72 -14.40 -1.88
CA VAL A 188 -4.54 -13.20 -2.07
C VAL A 188 -4.81 -12.49 -0.73
N PHE A 189 -5.14 -13.23 0.34
CA PHE A 189 -5.27 -12.65 1.68
C PHE A 189 -3.98 -12.00 2.16
N LEU A 190 -2.85 -12.73 2.12
CA LEU A 190 -1.57 -12.23 2.61
C LEU A 190 -1.06 -11.03 1.82
N ARG A 191 -1.27 -11.00 0.50
CA ARG A 191 -0.93 -9.82 -0.32
C ARG A 191 -1.73 -8.60 0.14
N GLY A 192 -3.03 -8.75 0.39
CA GLY A 192 -3.84 -7.65 0.94
C GLY A 192 -3.44 -7.25 2.36
N PHE A 193 -3.12 -8.21 3.21
CA PHE A 193 -2.67 -7.96 4.59
C PHE A 193 -1.28 -7.31 4.65
N LYS A 194 -0.40 -7.59 3.68
CA LYS A 194 0.89 -6.90 3.54
C LYS A 194 0.69 -5.40 3.35
N TYR A 195 -0.17 -4.98 2.42
CA TYR A 195 -0.48 -3.55 2.23
C TYR A 195 -1.15 -2.93 3.45
N ALA A 196 -2.07 -3.64 4.10
CA ALA A 196 -2.71 -3.17 5.34
C ALA A 196 -1.70 -2.91 6.47
N ARG A 197 -0.70 -3.78 6.64
CA ARG A 197 0.38 -3.58 7.62
C ARG A 197 1.23 -2.35 7.32
N ILE A 198 1.67 -2.20 6.06
CA ILE A 198 2.46 -1.03 5.63
C ILE A 198 1.69 0.27 5.89
N ALA A 199 0.42 0.33 5.50
CA ALA A 199 -0.40 1.51 5.72
C ALA A 199 -0.61 1.83 7.22
N LEU A 200 -0.76 0.79 8.05
CA LEU A 200 -0.91 0.94 9.50
C LEU A 200 0.39 1.44 10.16
N GLU A 201 1.54 0.93 9.72
CA GLU A 201 2.87 1.42 10.16
C GLU A 201 3.12 2.87 9.74
N GLU A 202 2.71 3.26 8.53
CA GLU A 202 2.77 4.65 8.08
C GLU A 202 1.91 5.59 8.93
N GLU A 203 0.70 5.18 9.31
CA GLU A 203 -0.18 5.99 10.18
C GLU A 203 0.41 6.15 11.59
N MET A 204 0.99 5.10 12.15
CA MET A 204 1.72 5.19 13.43
C MET A 204 2.96 6.09 13.31
N SER A 205 3.63 6.06 12.17
CA SER A 205 4.79 6.94 11.90
C SER A 205 4.37 8.41 11.73
N LYS A 206 3.25 8.68 11.05
CA LYS A 206 2.69 10.04 10.89
C LYS A 206 2.29 10.63 12.24
N THR A 207 1.56 9.87 13.05
CA THR A 207 1.12 10.34 14.38
C THR A 207 2.26 10.56 15.36
N SER A 208 3.39 9.85 15.22
CA SER A 208 4.58 10.13 16.01
C SER A 208 5.33 11.36 15.51
N SER A 209 5.56 11.48 14.19
CA SER A 209 6.20 12.65 13.58
C SER A 209 5.45 13.97 13.86
N ASP A 210 4.12 13.96 13.79
CA ASP A 210 3.30 15.13 14.04
C ASP A 210 3.42 15.60 15.49
N LYS A 211 3.46 14.65 16.45
CA LYS A 211 3.71 14.97 17.86
C LYS A 211 5.08 15.60 18.09
N TYR A 212 6.12 15.19 17.35
CA TYR A 212 7.44 15.79 17.47
C TYR A 212 7.51 17.16 16.78
N THR A 213 6.95 17.32 15.58
CA THR A 213 6.97 18.61 14.88
C THR A 213 6.15 19.67 15.60
N GLU A 214 5.03 19.29 16.21
CA GLU A 214 4.20 20.17 17.05
C GLU A 214 4.90 20.49 18.37
N LYS A 215 5.49 19.50 19.06
CA LYS A 215 6.18 19.71 20.35
C LYS A 215 7.44 20.58 20.24
N TYR A 216 8.21 20.45 19.16
CA TYR A 216 9.48 21.16 19.01
C TYR A 216 9.38 22.41 18.11
N GLY A 217 8.19 22.75 17.60
CA GLY A 217 8.01 23.91 16.73
C GLY A 217 8.90 23.87 15.49
N LEU A 218 9.25 22.69 15.00
CA LEU A 218 10.25 22.51 13.93
C LEU A 218 9.83 23.24 12.64
N GLY A 219 8.51 23.31 12.40
CA GLY A 219 7.93 24.07 11.30
C GLY A 219 8.15 25.58 11.42
N GLU A 220 8.19 26.16 12.62
CA GLU A 220 8.54 27.57 12.80
C GLU A 220 10.02 27.84 12.56
N LEU A 221 10.90 26.94 13.02
CA LEU A 221 12.33 27.02 12.76
C LEU A 221 12.64 26.98 11.26
N GLN A 222 11.99 26.07 10.53
CA GLN A 222 12.14 25.98 9.08
C GLN A 222 11.62 27.24 8.37
N LYS A 223 10.47 27.77 8.78
CA LYS A 223 9.93 29.05 8.29
C LYS A 223 10.86 30.24 8.59
N LYS A 224 11.48 30.28 9.78
CA LYS A 224 12.47 31.30 10.14
C LYS A 224 13.71 31.19 9.26
N LEU A 225 14.19 29.97 9.00
CA LEU A 225 15.37 29.74 8.16
C LEU A 225 15.12 30.13 6.70
N THR A 226 13.94 29.82 6.15
CA THR A 226 13.56 30.24 4.79
C THR A 226 13.44 31.75 4.69
N ARG A 227 12.80 32.40 5.67
CA ARG A 227 12.69 33.86 5.73
C ARG A 227 14.07 34.53 5.79
N GLN A 228 15.00 34.00 6.59
CA GLN A 228 16.39 34.50 6.61
C GLN A 228 17.15 34.28 5.29
N ARG A 229 16.81 33.26 4.50
CA ARG A 229 17.39 33.10 3.16
C ARG A 229 16.83 34.13 2.20
N GLU A 230 15.52 34.34 2.20
CA GLU A 230 14.84 35.34 1.35
C GLU A 230 15.34 36.76 1.65
N GLU A 231 15.43 37.14 2.93
CA GLU A 231 15.97 38.44 3.34
C GLU A 231 17.41 38.66 2.85
N ARG A 232 18.25 37.61 2.86
CA ARG A 232 19.61 37.71 2.30
C ARG A 232 19.62 37.88 0.78
N TYR A 233 18.70 37.23 0.07
CA TYR A 233 18.57 37.41 -1.38
C TYR A 233 18.09 38.82 -1.75
N GLU A 234 17.13 39.37 -1.02
CA GLU A 234 16.64 40.73 -1.22
C GLU A 234 17.74 41.76 -0.96
N GLN A 235 18.48 41.61 0.14
CA GLN A 235 19.64 42.48 0.43
C GLN A 235 20.70 42.42 -0.67
N HIS A 236 20.98 41.23 -1.21
CA HIS A 236 21.92 41.07 -2.31
C HIS A 236 21.41 41.75 -3.59
N HIS A 237 20.13 41.63 -3.90
CA HIS A 237 19.50 42.31 -5.05
C HIS A 237 19.56 43.83 -4.93
N VAL A 238 19.23 44.38 -3.76
CA VAL A 238 19.29 45.84 -3.51
C VAL A 238 20.70 46.38 -3.72
N LYS A 239 21.74 45.66 -3.25
CA LYS A 239 23.15 46.05 -3.46
C LYS A 239 23.55 46.05 -4.95
N ILE A 240 23.08 45.07 -5.72
CA ILE A 240 23.31 45.02 -7.17
C ILE A 240 22.66 46.23 -7.85
N ASP A 241 21.42 46.56 -7.48
CA ASP A 241 20.68 47.69 -8.08
C ASP A 241 21.27 49.05 -7.69
N GLU A 242 21.76 49.19 -6.45
CA GLU A 242 22.48 50.37 -5.99
C GLU A 242 23.80 50.55 -6.75
N TYR A 243 24.61 49.50 -6.87
CA TYR A 243 25.84 49.52 -7.66
C TYR A 243 25.57 49.88 -9.14
N ALA A 244 24.51 49.33 -9.73
CA ALA A 244 24.10 49.66 -11.09
C ALA A 244 23.68 51.14 -11.23
N ARG A 245 22.98 51.71 -10.24
CA ARG A 245 22.63 53.13 -10.21
C ARG A 245 23.86 54.02 -10.06
N GLU A 246 24.76 53.71 -9.14
CA GLU A 246 26.00 54.46 -8.92
C GLU A 246 26.86 54.48 -10.18
N ARG A 247 26.96 53.33 -10.88
CA ARG A 247 27.68 53.23 -12.15
C ARG A 247 27.06 54.11 -13.25
N ARG A 248 25.73 54.21 -13.32
CA ARG A 248 25.04 55.12 -14.27
C ARG A 248 25.32 56.59 -13.98
N MET A 249 25.30 56.98 -12.71
CA MET A 249 25.62 58.36 -12.30
C MET A 249 27.06 58.73 -12.67
N LYS A 250 28.02 57.85 -12.41
CA LYS A 250 29.44 58.08 -12.80
C LYS A 250 29.67 58.16 -14.31
N GLN A 251 28.77 57.60 -15.12
CA GLN A 251 28.85 57.67 -16.59
C GLN A 251 28.07 58.86 -17.18
N GLY A 252 27.19 59.51 -16.39
CA GLY A 252 26.25 60.52 -16.86
C GLY A 252 26.85 61.89 -17.19
N ASP A 253 28.03 62.22 -16.65
CA ASP A 253 28.59 63.57 -16.79
C ASP A 253 29.54 63.74 -17.99
N SER A 254 29.94 62.65 -18.66
CA SER A 254 30.95 62.71 -19.73
C SER A 254 30.43 62.47 -21.15
N ASN A 255 29.13 62.23 -21.37
CA ASN A 255 28.65 61.98 -22.73
C ASN A 255 27.12 62.16 -22.92
N SER A 256 26.66 63.42 -22.99
CA SER A 256 25.26 63.75 -23.33
C SER A 256 24.94 63.71 -24.84
N ASN A 257 25.73 63.01 -25.67
CA ASN A 257 25.49 62.98 -27.12
C ASN A 257 25.61 61.61 -27.81
N TYR A 258 25.52 60.50 -27.07
CA TYR A 258 25.37 59.18 -27.70
C TYR A 258 23.94 58.67 -27.57
N MET A 259 23.22 58.83 -28.68
CA MET A 259 21.97 58.16 -29.02
C MET A 259 21.96 56.71 -28.51
N SER A 260 20.86 56.39 -27.83
CA SER A 260 20.47 55.07 -27.32
C SER A 260 20.58 53.99 -28.39
N SER A 261 21.77 53.40 -28.50
CA SER A 261 22.06 52.08 -29.05
C SER A 261 21.35 50.98 -28.26
N PRO A 262 20.27 50.28 -28.69
CA PRO A 262 19.78 49.13 -27.94
C PRO A 262 20.91 48.10 -27.82
N SER A 263 21.36 47.86 -26.58
CA SER A 263 22.48 46.94 -26.33
C SER A 263 22.14 45.55 -26.88
N ILE A 264 23.01 45.03 -27.74
CA ILE A 264 22.88 43.70 -28.38
C ILE A 264 22.73 42.59 -27.32
N MET A 265 23.20 42.81 -26.08
CA MET A 265 23.02 41.87 -24.97
C MET A 265 21.57 41.75 -24.47
N THR A 266 20.72 42.78 -24.63
CA THR A 266 19.29 42.68 -24.28
C THR A 266 18.49 41.81 -25.24
N LEU A 267 18.92 41.67 -26.51
CA LEU A 267 18.28 40.77 -27.48
C LEU A 267 18.58 39.29 -27.20
N GLY A 268 19.77 38.97 -26.67
CA GLY A 268 20.14 37.60 -26.29
C GLY A 268 19.28 37.06 -25.14
N ILE A 269 19.04 37.87 -24.11
CA ILE A 269 18.24 37.46 -22.93
C ILE A 269 16.75 37.35 -23.28
N GLN A 270 16.21 38.22 -24.15
CA GLN A 270 14.83 38.10 -24.61
C GLN A 270 14.58 36.83 -25.45
N ASN A 271 15.56 36.37 -26.25
CA ASN A 271 15.44 35.11 -27.00
C ASN A 271 15.51 33.88 -26.09
N ILE A 272 16.31 33.90 -25.02
CA ILE A 272 16.37 32.80 -24.04
C ILE A 272 15.06 32.71 -23.22
N LEU A 273 14.45 33.85 -22.86
CA LEU A 273 13.16 33.89 -22.18
C LEU A 273 11.99 33.47 -23.09
N LYS A 274 11.99 33.88 -24.38
CA LYS A 274 10.99 33.43 -25.36
C LYS A 274 11.05 31.91 -25.62
N ASN A 275 12.23 31.31 -25.55
CA ASN A 275 12.40 29.87 -25.76
C ASN A 275 12.07 29.02 -24.53
N ARG A 276 12.15 29.57 -23.31
CA ARG A 276 11.69 28.88 -22.09
C ARG A 276 10.17 28.90 -21.93
N SER A 277 9.48 29.94 -22.39
CA SER A 277 8.00 30.01 -22.34
C SER A 277 7.30 28.94 -23.21
N LYS A 278 7.91 28.52 -24.32
CA LYS A 278 7.33 27.48 -25.20
C LYS A 278 7.47 26.05 -24.68
N LYS A 279 8.35 25.78 -23.70
CA LYS A 279 8.57 24.42 -23.18
C LYS A 279 7.70 24.07 -21.97
N GLY A 280 6.92 25.02 -21.46
CA GLY A 280 6.02 24.83 -20.31
C GLY A 280 4.51 24.78 -20.63
N GLN A 281 4.09 25.04 -21.88
CA GLN A 281 2.66 25.07 -22.22
C GLN A 281 2.11 23.74 -22.80
N ASN A 282 2.93 22.69 -22.90
CA ASN A 282 2.46 21.38 -23.36
C ASN A 282 1.94 20.46 -22.22
N SER A 283 1.88 20.93 -20.98
CA SER A 283 1.21 20.20 -19.87
C SER A 283 -0.17 20.78 -19.50
N GLU A 284 -0.68 21.77 -20.24
CA GLU A 284 -1.98 22.42 -19.97
C GLU A 284 -2.95 22.34 -21.17
N ILE A 285 -2.93 21.22 -21.88
CA ILE A 285 -3.97 20.86 -22.85
C ILE A 285 -4.39 19.41 -22.57
N ASP A 286 -5.25 19.20 -21.56
CA ASP A 286 -6.26 18.12 -21.63
C ASP A 286 -7.42 18.22 -20.62
N SER A 287 -7.74 19.42 -20.11
CA SER A 287 -8.96 19.66 -19.32
C SER A 287 -10.07 20.36 -20.11
N LYS A 288 -9.90 20.57 -21.43
CA LYS A 288 -10.99 21.02 -22.31
C LYS A 288 -12.00 19.89 -22.46
N LYS A 289 -13.02 19.92 -21.61
CA LYS A 289 -14.40 19.49 -21.84
C LYS A 289 -14.57 18.76 -23.18
N LYS A 290 -14.29 17.46 -23.19
CA LYS A 290 -14.95 16.54 -24.13
C LYS A 290 -16.44 16.62 -23.79
N LYS A 291 -17.10 17.59 -24.42
CA LYS A 291 -18.55 17.62 -24.60
C LYS A 291 -18.83 16.36 -25.41
N PHE A 292 -19.01 15.24 -24.71
CA PHE A 292 -19.52 14.03 -25.33
C PHE A 292 -20.87 14.45 -25.89
N MET A 293 -20.92 14.63 -27.22
CA MET A 293 -22.16 14.54 -27.97
C MET A 293 -22.70 13.14 -27.71
N ILE A 294 -23.51 13.02 -26.65
CA ILE A 294 -24.43 11.92 -26.47
C ILE A 294 -25.38 12.06 -27.65
N LYS A 295 -25.13 11.30 -28.72
CA LYS A 295 -26.11 11.11 -29.78
C LYS A 295 -27.38 10.61 -29.09
N PRO A 296 -28.55 11.23 -29.32
CA PRO A 296 -29.80 10.72 -28.77
C PRO A 296 -29.93 9.27 -29.21
N VAL A 297 -29.92 8.35 -28.24
CA VAL A 297 -30.25 6.96 -28.47
C VAL A 297 -31.69 6.98 -28.94
N LYS A 298 -31.91 6.64 -30.21
CA LYS A 298 -33.25 6.41 -30.74
C LYS A 298 -33.92 5.40 -29.81
N GLU A 299 -34.95 5.86 -29.11
CA GLU A 299 -35.84 5.02 -28.34
C GLU A 299 -36.36 3.93 -29.29
N LYS A 300 -35.80 2.72 -29.17
CA LYS A 300 -36.43 1.55 -29.74
C LYS A 300 -37.69 1.35 -28.91
N SER A 301 -38.81 1.74 -29.50
CA SER A 301 -40.16 1.39 -29.08
C SER A 301 -40.14 -0.01 -28.49
N ILE A 302 -40.42 -0.09 -27.19
CA ILE A 302 -40.67 -1.33 -26.48
C ILE A 302 -41.90 -1.93 -27.15
N GLY A 303 -41.65 -2.80 -28.12
CA GLY A 303 -42.66 -3.68 -28.69
C GLY A 303 -43.23 -4.49 -27.54
N GLN A 304 -44.55 -4.41 -27.39
CA GLN A 304 -45.35 -5.24 -26.49
C GLN A 304 -45.10 -6.72 -26.84
N GLY A 305 -44.06 -7.30 -26.23
CA GLY A 305 -43.74 -8.70 -26.30
C GLY A 305 -44.76 -9.48 -25.48
N ARG A 306 -45.72 -10.08 -26.18
CA ARG A 306 -46.73 -11.00 -25.67
C ARG A 306 -46.17 -11.92 -24.57
N MET A 307 -46.85 -11.93 -23.42
CA MET A 307 -46.66 -12.93 -22.37
C MET A 307 -46.99 -14.32 -22.92
N GLY A 308 -45.94 -15.08 -23.28
CA GLY A 308 -46.04 -16.51 -23.53
C GLY A 308 -46.20 -17.25 -22.22
N VAL A 309 -47.43 -17.60 -21.87
CA VAL A 309 -47.78 -18.53 -20.80
C VAL A 309 -47.10 -19.87 -21.07
N ARG A 310 -45.99 -20.16 -20.38
CA ARG A 310 -45.42 -21.50 -20.36
C ARG A 310 -46.24 -22.36 -19.41
N ARG A 311 -47.03 -23.27 -19.97
CA ARG A 311 -47.67 -24.35 -19.22
C ARG A 311 -46.59 -25.17 -18.52
N VAL A 312 -46.72 -25.30 -17.21
CA VAL A 312 -45.95 -26.25 -16.41
C VAL A 312 -46.52 -27.63 -16.71
N GLY A 313 -45.73 -28.48 -17.35
CA GLY A 313 -46.03 -29.91 -17.46
C GLY A 313 -45.76 -30.58 -16.11
N ARG A 314 -46.81 -31.12 -15.49
CA ARG A 314 -46.70 -32.14 -14.44
C ARG A 314 -46.08 -33.39 -15.02
N TRP A 315 -44.94 -33.81 -14.48
CA TRP A 315 -44.49 -35.21 -14.36
C TRP A 315 -43.81 -35.34 -13.00
#